data_AF-F3ZZB2-F1
#
_entry.id   AF-F3ZZB2-F1
#
_cell.length_a   1.000
_cell.length_b   1.000
_cell.length_c   1.000
_cell.angle_alpha   90.00
_cell.angle_beta   90.00
_cell.angle_gamma   90.00
#
_symmetry.space_group_name_H-M   'P 1'
#
loop_
_entity.id
_entity.type
_entity.pdbx_description
1 polymer ?
#
loop_
_entity_poly.entity_id
_entity_poly.type
_entity_poly.pdbx_seq_one_letter_code
_entity_poly.pdbx_strand_id
1 'polypeptide(L)'
;MFKNLCITFIDVSLLLLLLVGCNTTQQPANTAGSYTTKYEQIPASSSIQELTESTINSRYKNVADICFEDYENIDNIGYLAFSYKNKQLPYCGFTVAQQDGEQYKLSYFEDYSIAEKEPVSITQFIGTYPGTKDRKFHITIGYINNDRIKQIILYYPQSNVKVIQLGEDQHVFLDINVNSKDSLLKIEGRASNGNIVYKKDSD
;
A
#
# COMPACT_ATOMS: atom_id res chain seq x y z
N MET A 1 -77.67 -3.19 -7.45
CA MET A 1 -78.24 -2.24 -8.42
C MET A 1 -77.32 -2.26 -9.64
N PHE A 2 -77.76 -2.88 -10.74
CA PHE A 2 -77.01 -3.02 -11.99
C PHE A 2 -77.21 -1.78 -12.89
N LYS A 3 -76.15 -1.38 -13.61
CA LYS A 3 -76.08 -0.94 -15.03
C LYS A 3 -74.68 -0.31 -15.26
N ASN A 4 -73.76 -0.93 -16.01
CA ASN A 4 -73.60 -0.94 -17.48
C ASN A 4 -73.47 0.44 -18.14
N LEU A 5 -72.27 0.75 -18.68
CA LEU A 5 -71.99 1.30 -20.03
C LEU A 5 -70.45 1.46 -20.18
N CYS A 6 -69.70 0.61 -20.89
CA CYS A 6 -69.45 0.59 -22.36
C CYS A 6 -69.13 1.96 -22.99
N ILE A 7 -67.91 2.13 -23.53
CA ILE A 7 -67.63 2.21 -24.98
C ILE A 7 -66.11 2.39 -25.23
N THR A 8 -65.64 1.54 -26.13
CA THR A 8 -64.33 1.40 -26.82
C THR A 8 -64.05 2.47 -27.88
N PHE A 9 -62.78 2.83 -28.12
CA PHE A 9 -62.18 3.18 -29.43
C PHE A 9 -60.64 3.02 -29.29
N ILE A 10 -60.01 1.98 -29.85
CA ILE A 10 -59.44 1.79 -31.21
C ILE A 10 -58.15 2.58 -31.48
N ASP A 11 -57.10 1.79 -31.74
CA ASP A 11 -55.81 1.99 -32.39
C ASP A 11 -55.45 3.34 -33.03
N VAL A 12 -54.28 3.87 -32.67
CA VAL A 12 -53.38 4.58 -33.60
C VAL A 12 -51.91 4.29 -33.24
N SER A 13 -51.29 3.47 -34.10
CA SER A 13 -49.92 3.56 -34.64
C SER A 13 -48.73 3.82 -33.70
N LEU A 14 -47.82 2.85 -33.54
CA LEU A 14 -46.72 2.55 -34.47
C LEU A 14 -45.65 3.65 -34.52
N LEU A 15 -44.59 3.41 -33.72
CA LEU A 15 -43.18 3.50 -34.10
C LEU A 15 -42.74 4.76 -34.86
N LEU A 16 -42.09 5.69 -34.15
CA LEU A 16 -41.07 6.55 -34.78
C LEU A 16 -40.01 7.00 -33.77
N LEU A 17 -38.83 6.38 -33.93
CA LEU A 17 -37.47 6.94 -33.85
C LEU A 17 -37.04 7.56 -32.50
N LEU A 18 -36.14 6.89 -31.76
CA LEU A 18 -34.67 6.93 -31.93
C LEU A 18 -34.12 8.36 -31.93
N LEU A 19 -33.05 8.54 -31.13
CA LEU A 19 -32.29 9.76 -30.83
C LEU A 19 -32.92 10.50 -29.64
N VAL A 20 -32.30 10.65 -28.47
CA VAL A 20 -30.95 11.16 -28.21
C VAL A 20 -30.50 10.61 -26.85
N GLY A 21 -29.41 9.85 -26.81
CA GLY A 21 -28.19 10.35 -26.20
C GLY A 21 -27.81 9.58 -24.93
N CYS A 22 -27.34 8.34 -25.11
CA CYS A 22 -26.42 7.76 -24.13
C CYS A 22 -25.22 8.70 -24.04
N ASN A 23 -25.12 9.48 -22.96
CA ASN A 23 -23.85 10.04 -22.56
C ASN A 23 -22.99 8.87 -22.06
N THR A 24 -22.43 8.14 -23.02
CA THR A 24 -21.25 7.33 -22.79
C THR A 24 -20.14 8.32 -22.49
N THR A 25 -20.02 8.73 -21.24
CA THR A 25 -18.76 9.24 -20.72
C THR A 25 -17.77 8.12 -21.01
N GLN A 26 -17.00 8.27 -22.09
CA GLN A 26 -15.82 7.46 -22.34
C GLN A 26 -14.91 7.71 -21.16
N GLN A 27 -15.06 6.87 -20.15
CA GLN A 27 -14.07 6.66 -19.13
C GLN A 27 -12.81 6.23 -19.91
N PRO A 28 -11.73 7.02 -19.88
CA PRO A 28 -10.49 6.59 -20.50
C PRO A 28 -10.14 5.23 -19.89
N ALA A 29 -9.79 4.29 -20.75
CA ALA A 29 -9.49 2.91 -20.39
C ALA A 29 -8.58 2.90 -19.16
N ASN A 30 -9.18 2.61 -18.00
CA ASN A 30 -8.46 2.39 -16.77
C ASN A 30 -7.60 1.17 -17.01
N THR A 31 -6.29 1.38 -17.19
CA THR A 31 -5.31 0.34 -16.94
C THR A 31 -5.68 -0.25 -15.59
N ALA A 32 -6.06 -1.51 -15.56
CA ALA A 32 -6.47 -2.21 -14.34
C ALA A 32 -5.24 -2.33 -13.42
N GLY A 33 -4.93 -1.25 -12.70
CA GLY A 33 -4.06 -1.30 -11.54
C GLY A 33 -4.75 -2.17 -10.51
N SER A 34 -4.02 -3.15 -9.97
CA SER A 34 -4.49 -3.91 -8.84
C SER A 34 -4.49 -2.98 -7.62
N TYR A 35 -5.66 -2.46 -7.26
CA TYR A 35 -5.85 -1.75 -6.01
C TYR A 35 -5.69 -2.77 -4.89
N THR A 36 -4.55 -2.74 -4.19
CA THR A 36 -4.37 -3.54 -2.99
C THR A 36 -4.57 -2.62 -1.80
N THR A 37 -5.79 -2.57 -1.28
CA THR A 37 -6.03 -2.11 0.10
C THR A 37 -5.64 -3.24 1.04
N LYS A 38 -4.34 -3.57 1.10
CA LYS A 38 -3.84 -4.50 2.10
C LYS A 38 -3.52 -3.68 3.34
N TYR A 39 -4.53 -3.43 4.16
CA TYR A 39 -4.26 -3.20 5.58
C TYR A 39 -4.49 -4.56 6.23
N GLU A 40 -3.48 -5.43 6.20
CA GLU A 40 -3.52 -6.59 7.07
C GLU A 40 -3.45 -6.06 8.50
N GLN A 41 -4.45 -6.41 9.32
CA GLN A 41 -4.45 -5.93 10.70
C GLN A 41 -3.17 -6.41 11.37
N ILE A 42 -2.34 -5.47 11.79
CA ILE A 42 -1.19 -5.77 12.63
C ILE A 42 -1.76 -6.52 13.85
N PRO A 43 -1.33 -7.75 14.12
CA PRO A 43 -1.88 -8.48 15.25
C PRO A 43 -1.65 -7.67 16.53
N ALA A 44 -2.67 -7.59 17.38
CA ALA A 44 -2.78 -6.61 18.48
C ALA A 44 -1.63 -6.65 19.52
N SER A 45 -0.75 -7.64 19.43
CA SER A 45 0.51 -7.79 20.17
C SER A 45 1.28 -9.01 19.64
N SER A 46 1.56 -9.10 18.33
CA SER A 46 2.33 -10.25 17.81
C SER A 46 3.80 -10.17 18.23
N SER A 47 4.41 -11.34 18.43
CA SER A 47 5.83 -11.47 18.77
C SER A 47 6.78 -10.79 17.77
N ILE A 48 6.33 -10.44 16.55
CA ILE A 48 7.13 -9.61 15.63
C ILE A 48 7.26 -8.16 16.10
N GLN A 49 6.21 -7.52 16.66
CA GLN A 49 6.31 -6.16 17.20
C GLN A 49 7.26 -6.13 18.40
N GLU A 50 7.10 -7.07 19.34
CA GLU A 50 7.99 -7.21 20.49
C GLU A 50 9.43 -7.50 20.07
N LEU A 51 9.63 -8.35 19.06
CA LEU A 51 10.94 -8.64 18.48
C LEU A 51 11.56 -7.39 17.85
N THR A 52 10.78 -6.61 17.10
CA THR A 52 11.22 -5.35 16.50
C THR A 52 11.60 -4.34 17.57
N GLU A 53 10.74 -4.12 18.56
CA GLU A 53 11.01 -3.19 19.67
C GLU A 53 12.24 -3.61 20.47
N SER A 54 12.36 -4.90 20.82
CA SER A 54 13.55 -5.44 21.50
C SER A 54 14.81 -5.23 20.67
N THR A 55 14.72 -5.39 19.34
CA THR A 55 15.86 -5.19 18.43
C THR A 55 16.28 -3.71 18.40
N ILE A 56 15.31 -2.79 18.28
CA ILE A 56 15.54 -1.34 18.32
C ILE A 56 16.20 -0.94 19.65
N ASN A 57 15.64 -1.37 20.78
CA ASN A 57 16.14 -1.04 22.12
C ASN A 57 17.51 -1.67 22.43
N SER A 58 17.86 -2.78 21.78
CA SER A 58 19.21 -3.35 21.87
C SER A 58 20.26 -2.53 21.11
N ARG A 59 19.85 -1.89 20.01
CA ARG A 59 20.72 -1.11 19.12
C ARG A 59 20.87 0.34 19.57
N TYR A 60 19.85 0.93 20.18
CA TYR A 60 19.80 2.35 20.55
C TYR A 60 19.30 2.57 21.98
N LYS A 61 19.86 3.58 22.67
CA LYS A 61 19.61 3.83 24.10
C LYS A 61 18.53 4.86 24.42
N ASN A 62 18.12 5.69 23.45
CA ASN A 62 17.20 6.82 23.64
C ASN A 62 16.08 6.80 22.61
N VAL A 63 15.44 5.64 22.49
CA VAL A 63 14.35 5.41 21.55
C VAL A 63 13.05 5.92 22.18
N ALA A 64 12.23 6.58 21.37
CA ALA A 64 10.89 7.02 21.71
C ALA A 64 9.98 6.93 20.49
N ASP A 65 8.67 7.06 20.71
CA ASP A 65 7.65 7.16 19.67
C ASP A 65 7.73 6.02 18.64
N ILE A 66 7.90 4.76 19.09
CA ILE A 66 7.88 3.61 18.18
C ILE A 66 6.46 3.43 17.65
N CYS A 67 6.31 3.47 16.33
CA CYS A 67 5.05 3.28 15.62
C CYS A 67 5.19 2.11 14.65
N PHE A 68 4.19 1.22 14.66
CA PHE A 68 4.07 0.12 13.71
C PHE A 68 2.95 0.46 12.74
N GLU A 69 3.25 0.55 11.45
CA GLU A 69 2.38 1.29 10.51
C GLU A 69 1.92 0.47 9.31
N ASP A 70 2.68 -0.55 8.91
CA ASP A 70 2.33 -1.42 7.81
C ASP A 70 2.80 -2.85 8.08
N TYR A 71 2.01 -3.83 7.67
CA TYR A 71 2.30 -5.24 7.89
C TYR A 71 1.78 -6.10 6.75
N GLU A 72 2.59 -7.07 6.34
CA GLU A 72 2.19 -8.11 5.41
C GLU A 72 2.73 -9.46 5.88
N ASN A 73 1.92 -10.50 5.80
CA ASN A 73 2.38 -11.88 5.96
C ASN A 73 2.36 -12.62 4.62
N ILE A 74 3.50 -13.19 4.22
CA ILE A 74 3.63 -14.01 3.00
C ILE A 74 4.33 -15.32 3.36
N ASP A 75 3.69 -16.46 3.13
CA ASP A 75 4.22 -17.80 3.42
C ASP A 75 4.77 -17.95 4.87
N ASN A 76 4.05 -17.44 5.88
CA ASN A 76 4.49 -17.42 7.28
C ASN A 76 5.73 -16.54 7.54
N ILE A 77 5.97 -15.55 6.68
CA ILE A 77 7.02 -14.55 6.87
C ILE A 77 6.33 -13.21 7.08
N GLY A 78 6.52 -12.64 8.25
CA GLY A 78 6.01 -11.33 8.61
C GLY A 78 6.99 -10.26 8.16
N TYR A 79 6.44 -9.25 7.47
CA TYR A 79 7.13 -8.03 7.07
C TYR A 79 6.45 -6.88 7.81
N LEU A 80 7.15 -6.24 8.72
CA LEU A 80 6.61 -5.18 9.56
C LEU A 80 7.37 -3.88 9.29
N ALA A 81 6.68 -2.85 8.84
CA ALA A 81 7.25 -1.51 8.70
C ALA A 81 6.97 -0.67 9.94
N PHE A 82 7.97 0.12 10.33
CA PHE A 82 7.94 0.90 11.55
C PHE A 82 8.65 2.24 11.40
N SER A 83 8.33 3.16 12.29
CA SER A 83 9.07 4.40 12.53
C SER A 83 9.34 4.59 14.01
N TYR A 84 10.37 5.36 14.34
CA TYR A 84 10.70 5.72 15.72
C TYR A 84 11.59 6.97 15.75
N LYS A 85 11.80 7.54 16.94
CA LYS A 85 12.79 8.60 17.17
C LYS A 85 13.93 8.10 18.01
N ASN A 86 15.16 8.44 17.65
CA ASN A 86 16.34 8.23 18.49
C ASN A 86 17.13 9.53 18.60
N LYS A 87 17.29 10.02 19.83
CA LYS A 87 17.87 11.36 20.12
C LYS A 87 17.17 12.47 19.31
N GLN A 88 15.84 12.41 19.21
CA GLN A 88 14.99 13.34 18.42
C GLN A 88 15.16 13.25 16.90
N LEU A 89 16.02 12.38 16.37
CA LEU A 89 16.13 12.15 14.93
C LEU A 89 15.12 11.07 14.51
N PRO A 90 14.33 11.30 13.44
CA PRO A 90 13.36 10.34 12.96
C PRO A 90 14.02 9.23 12.15
N TYR A 91 13.58 7.99 12.38
CA TYR A 91 13.98 6.79 11.67
C TYR A 91 12.75 6.05 11.15
N CYS A 92 12.91 5.35 10.03
CA CYS A 92 12.00 4.30 9.65
C CYS A 92 12.76 3.08 9.16
N GLY A 93 12.08 1.94 9.16
CA GLY A 93 12.70 0.67 8.88
C GLY A 93 11.68 -0.44 8.72
N PHE A 94 12.19 -1.64 8.50
CA PHE A 94 11.38 -2.85 8.42
C PHE A 94 12.04 -4.00 9.17
N THR A 95 11.18 -4.90 9.64
CA THR A 95 11.55 -6.21 10.17
C THR A 95 11.02 -7.28 9.24
N VAL A 96 11.88 -8.25 8.91
CA VAL A 96 11.48 -9.50 8.27
C VAL A 96 11.72 -10.61 9.27
N ALA A 97 10.67 -11.34 9.62
CA ALA A 97 10.78 -12.45 10.56
C ALA A 97 9.96 -13.65 10.08
N GLN A 98 10.53 -14.84 10.25
CA GLN A 98 9.87 -16.09 9.91
C GLN A 98 9.11 -16.59 11.14
N GLN A 99 7.83 -16.90 10.96
CA GLN A 99 7.02 -17.51 12.00
C GLN A 99 7.45 -18.98 12.21
N ASP A 100 7.70 -19.34 13.46
CA ASP A 100 8.02 -20.67 13.94
C ASP A 100 7.08 -20.99 15.11
N GLY A 101 5.97 -21.66 14.81
CA GLY A 101 4.86 -21.85 15.74
C GLY A 101 4.20 -20.51 16.12
N GLU A 102 4.20 -20.20 17.41
CA GLU A 102 3.65 -18.95 17.97
C GLU A 102 4.69 -17.81 18.03
N GLN A 103 5.95 -18.10 17.71
CA GLN A 103 7.04 -17.15 17.80
C GLN A 103 7.51 -16.71 16.42
N TYR A 104 8.14 -15.55 16.37
CA TYR A 104 8.84 -15.06 15.18
C TYR A 104 10.34 -15.12 15.41
N LYS A 105 11.06 -15.61 14.40
CA LYS A 105 12.52 -15.60 14.35
C LYS A 105 12.99 -14.51 13.39
N LEU A 106 13.80 -13.59 13.90
CA LEU A 106 14.36 -12.49 13.12
C LEU A 106 15.18 -13.03 11.94
N SER A 107 14.88 -12.54 10.74
CA SER A 107 15.68 -12.80 9.54
C SER A 107 16.43 -11.53 9.10
N TYR A 108 15.74 -10.40 9.05
CA TYR A 108 16.33 -9.10 8.70
C TYR A 108 15.74 -8.00 9.58
N PHE A 109 16.59 -7.03 9.93
CA PHE A 109 16.21 -5.79 10.58
C PHE A 109 17.05 -4.68 9.98
N GLU A 110 16.40 -3.77 9.27
CA GLU A 110 17.04 -2.62 8.66
C GLU A 110 16.28 -1.35 9.03
N ASP A 111 17.01 -0.29 9.31
CA ASP A 111 16.49 1.02 9.63
C ASP A 111 17.40 2.12 9.11
N TYR A 112 16.82 3.27 8.81
CA TYR A 112 17.53 4.39 8.22
C TYR A 112 16.96 5.72 8.72
N SER A 113 17.83 6.72 8.82
CA SER A 113 17.43 8.08 9.17
C SER A 113 16.58 8.69 8.07
N ILE A 114 15.50 9.38 8.43
CA ILE A 114 14.60 10.03 7.47
C ILE A 114 15.16 11.39 7.08
N ALA A 115 15.16 11.69 5.78
CA ALA A 115 15.47 13.02 5.28
C ALA A 115 14.22 13.91 5.37
N GLU A 116 14.08 14.68 6.46
CA GLU A 116 12.88 15.47 6.77
C GLU A 116 12.44 16.47 5.67
N LYS A 117 13.36 16.84 4.76
CA LYS A 117 13.07 17.83 3.70
C LYS A 117 12.35 17.25 2.48
N GLU A 118 12.47 15.95 2.24
CA GLU A 118 11.88 15.31 1.06
C GLU A 118 10.42 14.93 1.35
N PRO A 119 9.44 15.23 0.46
CA PRO A 119 8.04 14.86 0.68
C PRO A 119 7.84 13.36 0.92
N VAL A 120 8.69 12.54 0.31
CA VAL A 120 8.74 11.10 0.50
C VAL A 120 10.21 10.66 0.51
N SER A 121 10.64 9.97 1.58
CA SER A 121 11.92 9.26 1.65
C SER A 121 11.71 7.79 1.30
N ILE A 122 12.57 7.18 0.49
CA ILE A 122 12.38 5.80 -0.02
C ILE A 122 13.69 5.06 0.03
N THR A 123 13.64 3.79 0.42
CA THR A 123 14.75 2.85 0.34
C THR A 123 14.28 1.54 -0.28
N GLN A 124 15.17 0.90 -1.05
CA GLN A 124 14.97 -0.45 -1.57
C GLN A 124 15.96 -1.41 -0.91
N PHE A 125 15.50 -2.61 -0.59
CA PHE A 125 16.33 -3.66 -0.02
C PHE A 125 16.11 -4.98 -0.76
N ILE A 126 17.20 -5.68 -1.07
CA ILE A 126 17.15 -7.01 -1.69
C ILE A 126 17.73 -8.02 -0.71
N GLY A 127 16.90 -8.98 -0.30
CA GLY A 127 17.25 -10.03 0.65
C GLY A 127 17.07 -11.43 0.08
N THR A 128 17.65 -12.42 0.77
CA THR A 128 17.33 -13.84 0.54
C THR A 128 16.07 -14.20 1.30
N TYR A 129 15.09 -14.81 0.62
CA TYR A 129 13.83 -15.22 1.21
C TYR A 129 14.04 -16.24 2.35
N PRO A 130 13.55 -15.96 3.57
CA PRO A 130 13.73 -16.85 4.71
C PRO A 130 13.37 -18.30 4.41
N GLY A 131 14.17 -19.22 4.95
CA GLY A 131 14.02 -20.66 4.72
C GLY A 131 14.51 -21.16 3.35
N THR A 132 15.02 -20.31 2.46
CA THR A 132 15.49 -20.70 1.13
C THR A 132 16.86 -20.12 0.78
N LYS A 133 17.54 -20.69 -0.22
CA LYS A 133 18.83 -20.18 -0.73
C LYS A 133 18.70 -19.43 -2.07
N ASP A 134 17.69 -19.77 -2.86
CA ASP A 134 17.60 -19.33 -4.25
C ASP A 134 16.51 -18.29 -4.51
N ARG A 135 15.57 -18.10 -3.57
CA ARG A 135 14.53 -17.08 -3.68
C ARG A 135 15.01 -15.77 -3.09
N LYS A 136 14.70 -14.68 -3.78
CA LYS A 136 14.97 -13.31 -3.33
C LYS A 136 13.67 -12.59 -3.06
N PHE A 137 13.71 -11.60 -2.18
CA PHE A 137 12.65 -10.61 -2.06
C PHE A 137 13.23 -9.22 -2.24
N HIS A 138 12.41 -8.33 -2.77
CA HIS A 138 12.68 -6.92 -2.95
C HIS A 138 11.66 -6.16 -2.10
N ILE A 139 12.15 -5.42 -1.11
CA ILE A 139 11.33 -4.53 -0.29
C ILE A 139 11.51 -3.12 -0.81
N THR A 140 10.39 -2.45 -1.11
CA THR A 140 10.32 -0.99 -1.22
C THR A 140 9.65 -0.48 0.05
N ILE A 141 10.35 0.36 0.80
CA ILE A 141 9.81 1.02 1.98
C ILE A 141 9.98 2.53 1.83
N GLY A 142 9.00 3.30 2.30
CA GLY A 142 9.14 4.74 2.33
C GLY A 142 8.44 5.41 3.51
N TYR A 143 8.92 6.61 3.82
CA TYR A 143 8.36 7.52 4.82
C TYR A 143 7.76 8.75 4.14
N ILE A 144 6.58 9.15 4.57
CA ILE A 144 5.79 10.27 4.04
C ILE A 144 5.94 11.46 4.99
N ASN A 145 6.61 12.52 4.52
CA ASN A 145 6.74 13.80 5.23
C ASN A 145 5.72 14.84 4.75
N ASN A 146 4.74 14.45 3.92
CA ASN A 146 3.74 15.36 3.37
C ASN A 146 2.33 14.81 3.55
N ASP A 147 1.61 15.34 4.55
CA ASP A 147 0.27 14.89 4.94
C ASP A 147 -0.80 15.02 3.85
N ARG A 148 -0.51 15.80 2.79
CA ARG A 148 -1.39 15.89 1.62
C ARG A 148 -1.37 14.62 0.79
N ILE A 149 -0.32 13.79 0.89
CA ILE A 149 -0.23 12.51 0.21
C ILE A 149 -1.10 11.51 0.96
N LYS A 150 -2.07 10.92 0.25
CA LYS A 150 -3.00 9.89 0.76
C LYS A 150 -2.90 8.57 0.00
N GLN A 151 -2.16 8.57 -1.10
CA GLN A 151 -1.94 7.39 -1.93
C GLN A 151 -0.51 7.38 -2.45
N ILE A 152 0.11 6.21 -2.45
CA ILE A 152 1.39 5.93 -3.10
C ILE A 152 1.17 5.00 -4.27
N ILE A 153 1.79 5.33 -5.41
CA ILE A 153 1.79 4.51 -6.60
C ILE A 153 3.22 4.13 -6.94
N LEU A 154 3.51 2.83 -6.94
CA LEU A 154 4.81 2.27 -7.27
C LEU A 154 4.72 1.62 -8.67
N TYR A 155 5.68 1.98 -9.52
CA TYR A 155 5.79 1.48 -10.87
C TYR A 155 7.00 0.57 -10.96
N TYR A 156 6.75 -0.67 -11.35
CA TYR A 156 7.75 -1.68 -11.60
C TYR A 156 7.78 -2.00 -13.11
N PRO A 157 8.94 -2.29 -13.72
CA PRO A 157 9.02 -2.52 -15.16
C PRO A 157 8.25 -3.75 -15.66
N GLN A 158 8.35 -4.88 -14.95
CA GLN A 158 7.70 -6.14 -15.35
C GLN A 158 6.45 -6.47 -14.52
N SER A 159 6.36 -5.93 -13.30
CA SER A 159 5.21 -6.07 -12.42
C SER A 159 4.18 -4.96 -12.68
N ASN A 160 2.91 -5.27 -12.45
CA ASN A 160 1.84 -4.27 -12.53
C ASN A 160 2.08 -3.12 -11.56
N VAL A 161 1.48 -1.96 -11.87
CA VAL A 161 1.45 -0.80 -10.98
C VAL A 161 0.83 -1.19 -9.63
N LYS A 162 1.55 -0.93 -8.54
CA LYS A 162 1.07 -1.10 -7.18
C LYS A 162 0.50 0.22 -6.68
N VAL A 163 -0.70 0.17 -6.12
CA VAL A 163 -1.37 1.32 -5.51
C VAL A 163 -1.58 1.02 -4.03
N ILE A 164 -0.99 1.83 -3.17
CA ILE A 164 -1.09 1.76 -1.70
C ILE A 164 -1.91 2.96 -1.23
N GLN A 165 -2.99 2.69 -0.50
CA GLN A 165 -3.78 3.72 0.18
C GLN A 165 -3.24 3.90 1.59
N LEU A 166 -2.95 5.13 1.99
CA LEU A 166 -2.44 5.44 3.32
C LEU A 166 -3.58 5.59 4.31
N GLY A 167 -3.41 5.07 5.52
CA GLY A 167 -4.24 5.38 6.68
C GLY A 167 -4.19 6.88 7.04
N GLU A 168 -5.12 7.31 7.90
CA GLU A 168 -5.30 8.74 8.26
C GLU A 168 -4.00 9.38 8.79
N ASP A 169 -3.26 8.63 9.61
CA ASP A 169 -2.00 9.02 10.26
C ASP A 169 -0.81 8.13 9.86
N GLN A 170 -0.93 7.39 8.75
CA GLN A 170 0.14 6.51 8.29
C GLN A 170 1.23 7.30 7.56
N HIS A 171 2.44 7.22 8.07
CA HIS A 171 3.64 7.85 7.53
C HIS A 171 4.57 6.84 6.88
N VAL A 172 4.49 5.55 7.21
CA VAL A 172 5.32 4.52 6.57
C VAL A 172 4.48 3.58 5.71
N PHE A 173 4.98 3.26 4.52
CA PHE A 173 4.40 2.24 3.63
C PHE A 173 5.42 1.17 3.27
N LEU A 174 4.93 -0.01 2.94
CA LEU A 174 5.73 -1.17 2.54
C LEU A 174 5.17 -1.85 1.29
N ASP A 175 6.05 -2.32 0.41
CA ASP A 175 5.70 -3.24 -0.67
C ASP A 175 6.78 -4.32 -0.81
N ILE A 176 6.34 -5.58 -0.94
CA ILE A 176 7.21 -6.74 -1.02
C ILE A 176 6.99 -7.48 -2.33
N ASN A 177 8.06 -7.58 -3.12
CA ASN A 177 8.08 -8.36 -4.36
C ASN A 177 8.95 -9.60 -4.16
N VAL A 178 8.32 -10.77 -4.09
CA VAL A 178 9.01 -12.06 -3.92
C VAL A 178 9.28 -12.69 -5.28
N ASN A 179 10.50 -13.18 -5.50
CA ASN A 179 10.97 -13.76 -6.77
C ASN A 179 10.88 -12.82 -7.98
N SER A 180 10.74 -11.51 -7.75
CA SER A 180 10.81 -10.52 -8.83
C SER A 180 12.24 -10.07 -9.04
N LYS A 181 12.60 -9.77 -10.29
CA LYS A 181 13.82 -9.04 -10.63
C LYS A 181 13.56 -7.53 -10.75
N ASP A 182 12.31 -7.11 -10.56
CA ASP A 182 11.94 -5.72 -10.71
C ASP A 182 12.55 -4.88 -9.60
N SER A 183 13.11 -3.76 -10.02
CA SER A 183 13.41 -2.64 -9.14
C SER A 183 12.36 -1.57 -9.39
N LEU A 184 12.09 -0.75 -8.39
CA LEU A 184 11.22 0.41 -8.54
C LEU A 184 11.75 1.28 -9.69
N LEU A 185 10.89 1.57 -10.66
CA LEU A 185 11.20 2.48 -11.77
C LEU A 185 10.80 3.91 -11.42
N LYS A 186 9.62 4.05 -10.80
CA LYS A 186 9.02 5.36 -10.52
C LYS A 186 8.09 5.24 -9.32
N ILE A 187 7.98 6.33 -8.58
CA ILE A 187 6.97 6.52 -7.55
C ILE A 187 6.16 7.81 -7.81
N GLU A 188 4.88 7.76 -7.48
CA GLU A 188 4.01 8.93 -7.38
C GLU A 188 3.31 8.96 -6.03
N GLY A 189 3.32 10.12 -5.37
CA GLY A 189 2.48 10.40 -4.21
C GLY A 189 1.31 11.28 -4.63
N ARG A 190 0.08 10.88 -4.32
CA ARG A 190 -1.15 11.57 -4.73
C ARG A 190 -1.98 12.02 -3.53
N ALA A 191 -2.64 13.15 -3.70
CA ALA A 191 -3.63 13.65 -2.76
C ALA A 191 -4.97 12.92 -2.87
N SER A 192 -5.86 13.15 -1.91
CA SER A 192 -7.21 12.55 -1.87
C SER A 192 -8.06 12.88 -3.12
N ASN A 193 -7.79 13.99 -3.80
CA ASN A 193 -8.43 14.37 -5.05
C ASN A 193 -7.75 13.78 -6.31
N GLY A 194 -6.74 12.93 -6.14
CA GLY A 194 -6.00 12.28 -7.22
C GLY A 194 -4.85 13.10 -7.83
N ASN A 195 -4.66 14.37 -7.42
CA ASN A 195 -3.57 15.19 -7.92
C ASN A 195 -2.21 14.66 -7.45
N ILE A 196 -1.22 14.71 -8.35
CA ILE A 196 0.17 14.35 -8.03
C ILE A 196 0.76 15.44 -7.12
N VAL A 197 1.22 15.05 -5.94
CA VAL A 197 1.91 15.90 -4.96
C VAL A 197 3.41 15.64 -5.00
N TYR A 198 3.81 14.41 -5.32
CA TYR A 198 5.20 13.98 -5.40
C TYR A 198 5.39 13.02 -6.56
N LYS A 199 6.53 13.11 -7.23
CA LYS A 199 6.96 12.17 -8.26
C LYS A 199 8.48 12.07 -8.24
N LYS A 200 9.00 10.85 -8.32
CA LYS A 200 10.42 10.58 -8.50
C LYS A 200 10.61 9.37 -9.39
N ASP A 201 11.49 9.51 -10.37
CA ASP A 201 12.00 8.40 -11.16
C ASP A 201 13.22 7.82 -10.43
N SER A 202 13.38 6.50 -10.46
CA SER A 202 14.53 5.81 -9.86
C SER A 202 15.62 5.69 -10.92
N ASP A 203 16.86 5.97 -10.52
CA ASP A 203 18.05 5.89 -11.37
C ASP A 203 18.43 4.43 -11.72
#